data_AF-A0A0C2FX48-F1
#
_entry.id   AF-A0A0C2FX48-F1
#
_cell.length_a   1.000
_cell.length_b   1.000
_cell.length_c   1.000
_cell.angle_alpha   90.00
_cell.angle_beta   90.00
_cell.angle_gamma   90.00
#
_symmetry.space_group_name_H-M   'P 1'
#
loop_
_entity.id
_entity.type
_entity.pdbx_description
1 polymer ?
#
loop_
_entity_poly.entity_id
_entity_poly.type
_entity_poly.pdbx_seq_one_letter_code
_entity_poly.pdbx_strand_id
1 'polypeptide(L)' 'MDTQSSSDSSLPKPGDLIWAKMKGFPPWPAKVLEKDKDTPLSRIPVIFFGTGEKAFMKPSDVCDYYENKAQHEVPRKHK' A
#
# COMPACT_ATOMS: atom_id res chain seq x y z
N MET A 1 -7.65 -4.94 -26.00
CA MET A 1 -6.27 -4.50 -25.68
C MET A 1 -6.44 -3.24 -24.87
N ASP A 2 -6.75 -3.39 -23.60
CA ASP A 2 -7.01 -2.27 -22.71
C ASP A 2 -5.66 -1.76 -22.22
N THR A 3 -5.19 -0.79 -22.99
CA THR A 3 -4.11 0.14 -22.73
C THR A 3 -4.16 0.63 -21.29
N GLN A 4 -3.01 0.58 -20.59
CA GLN A 4 -2.34 1.72 -19.93
C GLN A 4 -1.55 1.29 -18.67
N SER A 5 -0.54 0.42 -18.84
CA SER A 5 0.57 0.34 -17.88
C SER A 5 1.56 1.47 -18.20
N SER A 6 1.18 2.70 -17.86
CA SER A 6 2.10 3.84 -17.89
C SER A 6 3.00 3.75 -16.67
N SER A 7 4.11 3.03 -16.84
CA SER A 7 5.28 3.10 -15.98
C SER A 7 5.91 4.49 -16.12
N ASP A 8 5.43 5.49 -15.38
CA ASP A 8 6.22 6.68 -15.02
C ASP A 8 5.65 7.37 -13.77
N SER A 9 6.55 7.73 -12.84
CA SER A 9 6.39 8.27 -11.47
C SER A 9 6.15 7.25 -10.34
N SER A 10 7.27 6.79 -9.78
CA SER A 10 7.53 5.69 -8.82
C SER A 10 7.00 5.84 -7.38
N LEU A 11 5.89 6.56 -7.15
CA LEU A 11 5.30 6.71 -5.81
C LEU A 11 3.77 6.48 -5.82
N PRO A 12 3.23 5.76 -4.82
CA PRO A 12 1.79 5.54 -4.69
C PRO A 12 1.01 6.87 -4.59
N LYS A 13 -0.11 6.94 -5.30
CA LYS A 13 -1.04 8.06 -5.32
C LYS A 13 -2.25 7.80 -4.41
N PRO A 14 -2.93 8.85 -3.92
CA PRO A 14 -4.17 8.67 -3.16
C PRO A 14 -5.17 7.79 -3.90
N GLY A 15 -5.69 6.77 -3.22
CA GLY A 15 -6.58 5.77 -3.80
C GLY A 15 -5.89 4.47 -4.23
N ASP A 16 -4.57 4.48 -4.43
CA ASP A 16 -3.83 3.28 -4.82
C ASP A 16 -3.85 2.23 -3.72
N LEU A 17 -3.89 0.97 -4.15
CA LEU A 17 -3.76 -0.19 -3.27
C LEU A 17 -2.29 -0.58 -3.17
N ILE A 18 -1.82 -0.81 -1.94
CA ILE A 18 -0.44 -1.17 -1.67
C ILE A 18 -0.35 -2.28 -0.64
N TRP A 19 0.79 -2.95 -0.57
CA TRP A 19 1.22 -3.69 0.61
C TRP A 19 2.13 -2.81 1.46
N ALA A 20 1.82 -2.70 2.74
CA ALA A 20 2.63 -1.98 3.71
C ALA A 20 3.39 -2.98 4.59
N LYS A 21 4.70 -2.81 4.69
CA LYS A 21 5.61 -3.68 5.45
C LYS A 21 6.07 -2.97 6.72
N MET A 22 5.68 -3.51 7.87
CA MET A 22 6.10 -3.01 9.19
C MET A 22 7.04 -4.01 9.86
N LYS A 23 8.00 -3.50 10.65
CA LYS A 23 8.90 -4.36 11.42
C LYS A 23 8.09 -5.18 12.43
N GLY A 24 8.20 -6.50 12.37
CA GLY A 24 7.52 -7.43 13.28
C GLY A 24 6.12 -7.87 12.83
N PHE A 25 5.62 -7.37 11.69
CA PHE A 25 4.34 -7.77 11.11
C PHE A 25 4.52 -8.32 9.69
N PRO A 26 3.65 -9.24 9.23
CA PRO A 26 3.62 -9.61 7.82
C PRO A 26 3.24 -8.39 6.96
N PRO A 27 3.57 -8.39 5.65
CA PRO A 27 3.03 -7.41 4.71
C PRO A 27 1.50 -7.37 4.82
N TRP A 28 0.96 -6.18 5.01
CA TRP A 28 -0.47 -5.98 5.23
C TRP A 28 -1.08 -5.12 4.12
N PRO A 29 -2.28 -5.47 3.61
CA PRO A 29 -2.87 -4.71 2.52
C PRO A 29 -3.40 -3.37 3.05
N ALA A 30 -3.11 -2.30 2.33
CA ALA A 30 -3.50 -0.95 2.69
C ALA A 30 -3.91 -0.13 1.46
N LYS A 31 -4.58 0.98 1.71
CA LYS A 31 -4.91 1.98 0.68
C LYS A 31 -4.25 3.30 1.01
N VAL A 32 -3.71 3.97 0.00
CA VAL A 32 -3.11 5.30 0.13
C VAL A 32 -4.21 6.34 0.31
N LEU A 33 -4.03 7.21 1.29
CA LEU A 33 -4.92 8.32 1.58
C LEU A 33 -4.43 9.61 0.89
N GLU A 34 -5.31 10.59 0.83
CA GLU A 34 -4.92 11.95 0.43
C GLU A 34 -3.98 12.55 1.48
N LYS A 35 -3.01 13.35 1.02
CA LYS A 35 -2.09 14.05 1.92
C LYS A 35 -2.78 15.30 2.47
N ASP A 36 -2.97 15.34 3.77
CA ASP A 36 -3.44 16.53 4.49
C ASP A 36 -2.28 17.48 4.81
N LYS A 37 -2.59 18.70 5.28
CA LYS A 37 -1.58 19.71 5.69
C LYS A 37 -0.62 19.20 6.77
N ASP A 38 -1.08 18.28 7.60
CA ASP A 38 -0.30 17.66 8.69
C ASP A 38 0.51 16.44 8.23
N THR A 39 0.35 16.01 6.98
CA THR A 39 1.06 14.84 6.45
C THR A 39 2.50 15.21 6.08
N PRO A 40 3.51 14.53 6.64
CA PRO A 40 4.90 14.78 6.27
C PRO A 40 5.12 14.49 4.78
N LEU A 41 5.76 15.41 4.06
CA LEU A 41 6.04 15.29 2.62
C LEU A 41 6.76 13.98 2.25
N SER A 42 7.64 13.50 3.12
CA SER A 42 8.45 12.28 2.96
C SER A 42 7.72 10.99 3.32
N ARG A 43 6.46 11.08 3.75
CA ARG A 43 5.64 9.94 4.15
C ARG A 43 4.41 9.80 3.27
N ILE A 44 3.89 8.59 3.26
CA ILE A 44 2.69 8.20 2.55
C ILE A 44 1.64 7.86 3.60
N PRO A 45 0.54 8.64 3.70
CA PRO A 45 -0.54 8.32 4.60
C PRO A 45 -1.32 7.13 4.02
N VAL A 46 -1.59 6.12 4.85
CA VAL A 46 -2.26 4.89 4.43
C VAL A 46 -3.30 4.48 5.46
N ILE A 47 -4.29 3.71 5.03
CA ILE A 47 -5.24 3.00 5.91
C ILE A 47 -5.12 1.49 5.69
N PHE A 48 -4.95 0.73 6.76
CA PHE A 48 -4.84 -0.73 6.70
C PHE A 48 -6.22 -1.37 6.59
N PHE A 49 -6.39 -2.29 5.64
CA PHE A 49 -7.63 -3.05 5.51
C PHE A 49 -7.83 -3.98 6.71
N GLY A 50 -9.07 -4.27 7.06
CA GLY A 50 -9.42 -5.12 8.20
C GLY A 50 -9.35 -4.43 9.56
N THR A 51 -8.29 -3.65 9.86
CA THR A 51 -8.16 -2.91 11.13
C THR A 51 -8.70 -1.49 11.06
N GLY A 52 -8.68 -0.84 9.88
CA GLY A 52 -9.08 0.55 9.72
C GLY A 52 -8.10 1.56 10.33
N GLU A 53 -6.93 1.11 10.78
CA GLU A 53 -5.90 1.96 11.36
C GLU A 53 -5.21 2.80 10.28
N LYS A 54 -4.84 4.04 10.63
CA LYS A 54 -4.13 4.97 9.74
C LYS A 54 -2.68 5.12 10.19
N ALA A 55 -1.75 5.12 9.23
CA ALA A 55 -0.33 5.28 9.52
C ALA A 55 0.41 6.05 8.42
N PHE A 56 1.63 6.50 8.73
CA PHE A 56 2.52 7.19 7.81
C PHE A 56 3.71 6.30 7.42
N MET A 57 3.61 5.69 6.24
CA MET A 57 4.63 4.77 5.74
C MET A 57 5.73 5.51 4.98
N LYS A 58 6.94 4.92 4.95
CA LYS A 58 7.99 5.38 4.04
C LYS A 58 7.75 4.81 2.65
N PRO A 59 8.16 5.50 1.58
CA PRO A 59 8.18 4.93 0.23
C PRO A 59 8.92 3.59 0.11
N SER A 60 9.96 3.36 0.93
CA SER A 60 10.73 2.10 0.95
C SER A 60 10.00 0.93 1.59
N ASP A 61 8.97 1.22 2.40
CA ASP A 61 8.26 0.24 3.23
C ASP A 61 6.89 -0.09 2.63
N VAL A 62 6.63 0.37 1.40
CA VAL A 62 5.41 0.10 0.63
C VAL A 62 5.78 -0.48 -0.73
N CYS A 63 4.93 -1.36 -1.24
CA CYS A 63 5.03 -1.88 -2.59
C CYS A 63 3.64 -2.02 -3.24
N ASP A 64 3.61 -2.13 -4.57
CA ASP A 64 2.36 -2.23 -5.31
C ASP A 64 1.55 -3.47 -4.91
N TYR A 65 0.24 -3.30 -4.74
CA TYR A 65 -0.65 -4.38 -4.31
C TYR A 65 -0.74 -5.52 -5.32
N TYR A 66 -0.90 -5.20 -6.60
CA TYR A 66 -1.15 -6.17 -7.66
C TYR A 66 0.13 -6.94 -8.03
N GLU A 67 1.27 -6.25 -8.10
CA GLU A 67 2.56 -6.87 -8.39
C GLU A 67 2.99 -7.86 -7.30
N ASN A 68 2.72 -7.54 -6.03
CA ASN A 68 3.15 -8.35 -4.89
C ASN A 68 2.05 -9.28 -4.36
N LYS A 69 0.88 -9.32 -5.01
CA LYS A 69 -0.25 -10.14 -4.57
C LYS A 69 0.13 -11.61 -4.44
N ALA A 70 0.77 -12.21 -5.45
CA ALA A 70 1.14 -13.62 -5.43
C ALA A 70 2.12 -13.99 -4.30
N GLN A 71 2.90 -13.02 -3.80
CA GLN A 71 3.89 -13.23 -2.74
C GLN A 71 3.36 -12.92 -1.33
N HIS A 72 2.44 -11.97 -1.21
CA HIS A 72 1.95 -11.46 0.08
C HIS A 72 0.52 -11.88 0.41
N GLU A 73 -0.26 -12.33 -0.57
CA GLU A 73 -1.55 -12.95 -0.33
C GLU A 73 -1.33 -14.24 0.46
N VAL A 74 -1.60 -14.18 1.76
CA VAL A 74 -1.62 -15.37 2.59
C VAL A 74 -2.76 -16.24 2.09
N PRO A 75 -2.50 -17.47 1.60
CA PRO A 75 -3.57 -18.38 1.23
C PRO A 75 -4.35 -18.72 2.50
N ARG A 76 -5.47 -18.02 2.72
CA ARG A 76 -6.42 -18.42 3.74
C ARG A 76 -7.04 -19.72 3.24
N LYS A 77 -6.62 -20.83 3.84
CA LYS A 77 -7.34 -22.09 3.73
C LYS A 77 -8.74 -21.83 4.26
N HIS A 78 -9.68 -21.57 3.37
CA HIS A 78 -11.10 -21.70 3.69
C HIS A 78 -11.28 -23.14 4.15
N LYS A 79 -11.60 -23.31 5.42
CA LYS A 79 -11.91 -24.61 6.02
C LYS A 79 -13.41 -24.83 5.97
#